data_AF-A0A846Y7D2-F1
#
_entry.id   AF-A0A846Y7D2-F1
#
_cell.length_a   1.000
_cell.length_b   1.000
_cell.length_c   1.000
_cell.angle_alpha   90.00
_cell.angle_beta   90.00
_cell.angle_gamma   90.00
#
_symmetry.space_group_name_H-M   'P 1'
#
loop_
_entity.id
_entity.type
_entity.pdbx_description
1 polymer ?
#
loop_
_entity_poly.entity_id
_entity_poly.type
_entity_poly.pdbx_seq_one_letter_code
_entity_poly.pdbx_strand_id
1 'polypeptide(L)'
;MSRIERGAHDIPDRPNHDRRYLIDPSKLETELGWRPEHDFETGIAETVAWYVEHRDWWEAIIADKGELGFDWSQMGPAPAR
;
A
#
# COMPACT_ATOMS: atom_id res chain seq x y z
N MET A 1 27.42 3.57 -10.25
CA MET A 1 26.53 3.49 -9.07
C MET A 1 25.46 4.56 -9.22
N SER A 2 24.35 4.21 -9.88
CA SER A 2 23.27 5.15 -10.20
C SER A 2 22.71 5.76 -8.91
N ARG A 3 22.73 7.08 -8.86
CA ARG A 3 22.18 7.89 -7.76
C ARG A 3 20.67 7.76 -7.84
N ILE A 4 20.05 7.06 -6.90
CA ILE A 4 18.60 7.12 -6.72
C ILE A 4 18.29 8.59 -6.41
N GLU A 5 17.65 9.29 -7.34
CA GLU A 5 17.11 10.61 -7.09
C GLU A 5 16.04 10.46 -6.01
N ARG A 6 16.30 11.02 -4.82
CA ARG A 6 15.39 10.94 -3.68
C ARG A 6 14.26 11.94 -3.90
N GLY A 7 13.12 11.45 -4.40
CA GLY A 7 11.91 12.24 -4.57
C GLY A 7 10.71 11.35 -4.86
N ALA A 8 9.52 11.81 -4.46
CA ALA A 8 8.29 11.25 -5.00
C ALA A 8 8.11 11.79 -6.42
N HIS A 9 7.70 10.92 -7.35
CA HIS A 9 7.39 11.29 -8.72
C HIS A 9 6.00 10.76 -9.06
N ASP A 10 5.21 11.58 -9.75
CA ASP A 10 3.89 11.15 -10.21
C ASP A 10 4.05 10.13 -11.35
N ILE A 11 3.20 9.11 -11.31
CA ILE A 11 3.05 8.11 -12.38
C ILE A 11 1.59 8.11 -12.85
N PRO A 12 1.29 7.60 -14.06
CA PRO A 12 -0.09 7.46 -14.52
C PRO A 12 -0.94 6.68 -13.50
N ASP A 13 -2.15 7.17 -13.23
CA ASP A 13 -3.10 6.51 -12.33
C ASP A 13 -3.59 5.18 -12.93
N ARG A 14 -3.94 4.24 -12.07
CA ARG A 14 -4.47 2.94 -12.50
C ARG A 14 -5.88 3.10 -13.07
N PRO A 15 -6.24 2.43 -14.18
CA PRO A 15 -7.62 2.43 -14.64
C PRO A 15 -8.58 1.90 -13.57
N ASN A 16 -9.74 2.55 -13.44
CA ASN A 16 -10.77 2.23 -12.43
C ASN A 16 -10.29 2.35 -10.97
N HIS A 17 -9.37 3.27 -10.68
CA HIS A 17 -9.05 3.62 -9.31
C HIS A 17 -10.24 4.31 -8.62
N ASP A 18 -10.94 3.58 -7.76
CA ASP A 18 -11.89 4.20 -6.83
C ASP A 18 -11.15 5.14 -5.87
N ARG A 19 -11.52 6.42 -5.90
CA ARG A 19 -10.78 7.49 -5.21
C ARG A 19 -11.07 7.59 -3.72
N ARG A 20 -12.15 6.99 -3.25
CA ARG A 20 -12.60 7.13 -1.87
C ARG A 20 -13.38 5.90 -1.43
N TYR A 21 -12.87 5.28 -0.38
CA TYR A 21 -13.60 4.30 0.42
C TYR A 21 -13.75 4.83 1.83
N LEU A 22 -14.93 4.63 2.41
CA LEU A 22 -15.24 4.96 3.79
C LEU A 22 -16.15 3.88 4.36
N ILE A 23 -15.88 3.50 5.60
CA ILE A 23 -16.67 2.53 6.35
C ILE A 23 -17.09 3.22 7.64
N ASP A 24 -18.37 3.06 8.00
CA ASP A 24 -18.89 3.43 9.32
C ASP A 24 -18.86 2.18 10.22
N PRO A 25 -17.99 2.12 11.23
CA PRO A 25 -17.88 0.96 12.12
C PRO A 25 -18.90 0.98 13.26
N SER A 26 -19.79 1.99 13.36
CA SER A 26 -20.63 2.23 14.54
C SER A 26 -21.39 0.98 15.01
N LYS A 27 -21.85 0.13 14.09
CA LYS A 27 -22.55 -1.11 14.44
C LYS A 27 -21.68 -2.10 15.23
N LEU A 28 -20.43 -2.31 14.81
CA LEU A 28 -19.50 -3.20 15.50
C LEU A 28 -19.17 -2.66 16.89
N GLU A 29 -19.01 -1.35 16.98
CA GLU A 29 -18.68 -0.66 18.22
C GLU A 29 -19.81 -0.68 19.25
N THR A 30 -21.06 -0.55 18.81
CA THR A 30 -22.23 -0.50 19.70
C THR A 30 -22.74 -1.88 20.07
N GLU A 31 -22.79 -2.81 19.12
CA GLU A 31 -23.39 -4.14 19.33
C GLU A 31 -22.40 -5.15 19.91
N LEU A 32 -21.11 -5.04 19.56
CA LEU A 32 -20.08 -6.00 19.97
C LEU A 32 -19.03 -5.39 20.91
N GLY A 33 -19.07 -4.08 21.15
CA GLY A 33 -18.07 -3.38 21.96
C GLY A 33 -16.67 -3.36 21.33
N TRP A 34 -16.55 -3.68 20.05
CA TRP A 34 -15.27 -3.67 19.35
C TRP A 34 -14.70 -2.25 19.27
N ARG A 35 -13.38 -2.12 19.42
CA ARG A 35 -12.62 -0.88 19.24
C ARG A 35 -11.29 -1.20 18.58
N PRO A 36 -10.73 -0.31 17.74
CA PRO A 36 -9.38 -0.47 17.25
C PRO A 36 -8.38 -0.40 18.41
N GLU A 37 -7.43 -1.32 18.45
CA GLU A 37 -6.36 -1.36 19.47
C GLU A 37 -5.23 -0.37 19.14
N HIS A 38 -5.04 -0.08 17.86
CA HIS A 38 -4.01 0.83 17.36
C HIS A 38 -4.65 1.95 16.52
N ASP A 39 -4.12 3.17 16.67
CA ASP A 39 -4.35 4.23 15.68
C ASP A 39 -3.45 4.06 14.45
N PHE A 40 -3.67 4.91 13.45
CA PHE A 40 -2.91 4.83 12.20
C PHE A 40 -1.42 5.11 12.42
N GLU A 41 -1.06 6.09 13.24
CA GLU A 41 0.32 6.53 13.47
C GLU A 41 1.16 5.42 14.12
N THR A 42 0.60 4.77 15.14
CA THR A 42 1.24 3.65 15.82
C THR A 42 1.32 2.44 14.90
N GLY A 43 0.20 2.08 14.26
CA GLY A 43 0.13 0.91 13.38
C GLY A 43 1.06 1.00 12.17
N ILE A 44 1.20 2.18 11.55
CA ILE A 44 2.12 2.34 10.39
C ILE A 44 3.59 2.27 10.84
N ALA A 45 3.94 2.82 12.00
CA ALA A 45 5.29 2.75 12.53
C ALA A 45 5.71 1.30 12.84
N GLU A 46 4.85 0.54 13.50
CA GLU A 46 5.07 -0.87 13.80
C GLU A 46 5.14 -1.73 12.53
N THR A 47 4.30 -1.44 11.54
CA THR A 47 4.34 -2.12 10.24
C THR A 47 5.69 -1.89 9.56
N VAL A 48 6.18 -0.65 9.50
CA VAL A 48 7.49 -0.35 8.90
C VAL A 48 8.61 -1.07 9.64
N ALA A 49 8.61 -1.04 10.97
CA ALA A 49 9.60 -1.76 11.77
C ALA A 49 9.60 -3.26 11.46
N TRP A 50 8.42 -3.87 11.37
CA TRP A 50 8.27 -5.28 11.03
C TRP A 50 8.89 -5.61 9.66
N TYR A 51 8.64 -4.82 8.62
CA TYR A 51 9.21 -5.03 7.27
C TYR A 51 10.74 -4.90 7.23
N VAL A 52 11.30 -4.01 8.04
CA VAL A 52 12.76 -3.86 8.17
C VAL A 52 13.38 -5.08 8.85
N GLU A 53 12.74 -5.59 9.90
CA GLU A 53 13.21 -6.75 10.67
C GLU A 53 13.04 -8.08 9.92
N HIS A 54 12.01 -8.21 9.08
CA HIS A 54 11.63 -9.45 8.40
C HIS A 54 12.01 -9.45 6.92
N ARG A 55 13.24 -9.01 6.63
CA ARG A 55 13.75 -8.89 5.25
C ARG A 55 13.72 -10.18 4.46
N ASP A 56 14.24 -11.25 5.05
CA ASP A 56 14.33 -12.57 4.40
C ASP A 56 12.95 -13.09 3.95
N TRP A 57 11.89 -12.71 4.69
CA TRP A 57 10.52 -13.13 4.37
C TRP A 57 10.03 -12.53 3.05
N TRP A 58 10.10 -11.21 2.87
CA TRP A 58 9.60 -10.59 1.63
C TRP A 58 10.56 -10.77 0.46
N GLU A 59 11.87 -10.88 0.70
CA GLU A 59 12.85 -11.18 -0.37
C GLU A 59 12.59 -12.55 -1.00
N ALA A 60 12.25 -13.56 -0.20
CA ALA A 60 11.88 -14.88 -0.71
C ALA A 60 10.61 -14.83 -1.58
N ILE A 61 9.61 -14.01 -1.20
CA ILE A 61 8.38 -13.83 -1.98
C ILE A 61 8.68 -13.16 -3.32
N ILE A 62 9.50 -12.11 -3.34
CA ILE A 62 9.90 -11.42 -4.58
C ILE A 62 10.69 -12.38 -5.48
N ALA A 63 11.61 -13.18 -4.92
CA ALA A 63 12.38 -14.16 -5.67
C ALA A 63 11.48 -15.23 -6.31
N ASP A 64 10.41 -15.66 -5.64
CA ASP A 64 9.44 -16.64 -6.16
C ASP A 64 8.50 -16.04 -7.20
N LYS A 65 7.95 -14.84 -6.94
CA LYS A 65 6.91 -14.22 -7.77
C LYS A 65 7.45 -13.40 -8.95
N GLY A 66 8.74 -13.07 -8.94
CA GLY A 66 9.32 -12.07 -9.83
C GLY A 66 8.85 -10.65 -9.48
N GLU A 67 9.36 -9.64 -10.20
CA GLU A 67 8.76 -8.31 -10.18
C GLU A 67 7.29 -8.44 -10.61
N LEU A 68 6.37 -7.70 -9.97
CA LEU A 68 4.94 -7.65 -10.34
C LEU A 68 4.87 -7.57 -11.88
N GLY A 69 4.44 -8.65 -12.54
CA GLY A 69 4.62 -8.89 -13.98
C GLY A 69 3.84 -7.96 -14.90
N PHE A 70 3.48 -6.78 -14.40
CA PHE A 70 2.74 -5.74 -15.07
C PHE A 70 3.51 -4.42 -14.92
N ASP A 71 4.14 -3.98 -16.01
CA ASP A 71 4.79 -2.68 -16.10
C ASP A 71 3.72 -1.59 -16.30
N TRP A 72 3.37 -0.92 -15.19
CA TRP A 72 2.40 0.18 -15.18
C TRP A 72 2.84 1.38 -16.04
N SER A 73 4.12 1.50 -16.38
CA SER A 73 4.61 2.55 -17.28
C SER A 73 4.20 2.33 -18.74
N GLN A 74 3.84 1.10 -19.12
CA GLN A 74 3.32 0.79 -20.46
C GLN A 74 1.82 1.12 -20.61
N MET A 75 1.11 1.40 -19.51
CA MET A 75 -0.26 1.90 -19.60
C MET A 75 -0.21 3.39 -19.95
N GLY A 76 -0.77 3.74 -21.10
CA GLY A 76 -1.03 5.14 -21.46
C GLY A 76 -1.90 5.82 -20.40
N PRO A 77 -1.88 7.16 -20.32
CA PRO A 77 -2.70 7.89 -19.34
C PRO A 77 -4.16 7.47 -19.48
N ALA A 78 -4.82 7.25 -18.34
CA ALA A 78 -6.26 7.06 -18.32
C ALA A 78 -6.93 8.21 -19.08
N PRO A 79 -7.95 7.95 -19.92
CA PRO A 79 -8.61 9.00 -20.69
C PRO A 79 -9.10 10.09 -19.75
N ALA A 80 -8.77 11.34 -20.06
CA ALA A 80 -9.29 12.48 -19.34
C ALA A 80 -10.84 12.46 -19.42
N ARG A 81 -11.51 12.62 -18.29
CA ARG A 81 -12.93 12.95 -18.25
C ARG A 81 -13.11 14.44 -18.39
#